data_AF-A0A250JJP7-F1
#
_entry.id   AF-A0A250JJP7-F1
#
_cell.length_a   1.000
_cell.length_b   1.000
_cell.length_c   1.000
_cell.angle_alpha   90.00
_cell.angle_beta   90.00
_cell.angle_gamma   90.00
#
_symmetry.space_group_name_H-M   'P 1'
#
loop_
_entity.id
_entity.type
_entity.pdbx_description
1 polymer ?
#
loop_
_entity_poly.entity_id
_entity_poly.type
_entity_poly.pdbx_seq_one_letter_code
_entity_poly.pdbx_strand_id
1 'polypeptide(L)'
;MSQLILHHYPSSPFSEKIRAILGFKGLRWISVVIPVIMPKPDVVALTGGYRKTPFLQIGSDIYCDSALIADVLERLAPTPTLHPPESAGLTRIVAQWADSSLFGAAVGHIFQPTGVQSLFGHLPPEHIKAFLADRAALSAGASSPGMNPQEATGALRLYLQQLDARLADGRPWLFGQAPSLADFSVYHCLWFVQQVKAVSGILDESPHVKSFIDRFQTFGQGAPEQLSSTEAIAIAARGRPEPLADEPFVEQQGLAKGARVKVSATDYGKDPVEGEFVLSRPNELAIRRTDARAGELLVHFPRIGFQVRAAQ
;
A
#
# COMPACT_ATOMS: atom_id res chain seq x y z
N MET A 1 -4.66 -21.11 11.77
CA MET A 1 -4.12 -20.09 10.84
C MET A 1 -3.74 -18.87 11.66
N SER A 2 -2.55 -18.34 11.45
CA SER A 2 -2.08 -17.10 12.09
C SER A 2 -3.03 -15.95 11.72
N GLN A 3 -3.31 -15.05 12.66
CA GLN A 3 -4.23 -13.94 12.45
C GLN A 3 -3.62 -12.91 11.48
N LEU A 4 -4.42 -12.46 10.49
CA LEU A 4 -4.07 -11.36 9.60
C LEU A 4 -4.38 -10.04 10.31
N ILE A 5 -3.36 -9.28 10.69
CA ILE A 5 -3.53 -8.00 11.39
C ILE A 5 -3.12 -6.87 10.44
N LEU A 6 -4.10 -6.11 9.94
CA LEU A 6 -3.84 -4.98 9.06
C LEU A 6 -3.70 -3.71 9.88
N HIS A 7 -2.54 -3.06 9.77
CA HIS A 7 -2.29 -1.75 10.36
C HIS A 7 -2.59 -0.67 9.33
N HIS A 8 -3.65 0.10 9.55
CA HIS A 8 -4.16 1.03 8.55
C HIS A 8 -4.85 2.27 9.14
N TYR A 9 -5.29 3.18 8.28
CA TYR A 9 -6.32 4.16 8.65
C TYR A 9 -7.42 4.19 7.58
N PRO A 10 -8.68 4.55 7.94
CA PRO A 10 -9.82 4.45 7.03
C PRO A 10 -9.63 5.24 5.73
N SER A 11 -9.15 6.49 5.82
CA SER A 11 -8.99 7.39 4.67
C SER A 11 -7.77 7.11 3.77
N SER A 12 -6.96 6.08 4.06
CA SER A 12 -5.81 5.72 3.24
C SER A 12 -6.25 4.95 1.98
N PRO A 13 -5.96 5.43 0.77
CA PRO A 13 -6.28 4.71 -0.47
C PRO A 13 -5.49 3.41 -0.62
N PHE A 14 -4.18 3.41 -0.32
CA PHE A 14 -3.42 2.16 -0.29
C PHE A 14 -3.95 1.14 0.74
N SER A 15 -4.58 1.61 1.82
CA SER A 15 -5.24 0.72 2.76
C SER A 15 -6.56 0.20 2.22
N GLU A 16 -7.32 1.04 1.51
CA GLU A 16 -8.54 0.64 0.80
C GLU A 16 -8.25 -0.47 -0.22
N LYS A 17 -7.15 -0.37 -0.96
CA LYS A 17 -6.68 -1.43 -1.86
C LYS A 17 -6.59 -2.78 -1.14
N ILE A 18 -5.92 -2.82 0.01
CA ILE A 18 -5.74 -4.07 0.77
C ILE A 18 -7.05 -4.55 1.39
N ARG A 19 -7.90 -3.66 1.91
CA ARG A 19 -9.22 -4.03 2.44
C ARG A 19 -10.12 -4.62 1.36
N ALA A 20 -10.10 -4.07 0.14
CA ALA A 20 -10.81 -4.62 -1.00
C ALA A 20 -10.27 -6.01 -1.41
N ILE A 21 -8.95 -6.21 -1.39
CA ILE A 21 -8.34 -7.53 -1.64
C ILE A 21 -8.76 -8.54 -0.56
N LEU A 22 -8.77 -8.15 0.72
CA LEU A 22 -9.21 -9.01 1.83
C LEU A 22 -10.69 -9.41 1.66
N GLY A 23 -11.55 -8.46 1.28
CA GLY A 23 -12.95 -8.73 0.96
C GLY A 23 -13.12 -9.69 -0.22
N PHE A 24 -12.44 -9.41 -1.34
CA PHE A 24 -12.44 -10.27 -2.52
C PHE A 24 -12.01 -11.70 -2.23
N LYS A 25 -10.99 -11.87 -1.39
CA LYS A 25 -10.49 -13.20 -0.98
C LYS A 25 -11.31 -13.84 0.13
N GLY A 26 -12.32 -13.16 0.69
CA GLY A 26 -13.10 -13.65 1.83
C GLY A 26 -12.26 -13.91 3.09
N LEU A 27 -11.13 -13.22 3.24
CA LEU A 27 -10.20 -13.43 4.34
C LEU A 27 -10.67 -12.70 5.60
N ARG A 28 -10.69 -13.41 6.73
CA ARG A 28 -10.88 -12.78 8.04
C ARG A 28 -9.60 -12.08 8.48
N TRP A 29 -9.75 -10.86 8.98
CA TRP A 29 -8.63 -10.03 9.40
C TRP A 29 -9.01 -9.17 10.59
N ILE A 30 -7.98 -8.63 11.25
CA ILE A 30 -8.06 -7.78 12.43
C ILE A 30 -7.59 -6.39 12.04
N SER A 31 -8.35 -5.38 12.43
CA SER A 31 -8.11 -3.97 12.16
C SER A 31 -7.36 -3.31 13.31
N VAL A 32 -6.18 -2.76 13.02
CA VAL A 32 -5.45 -1.86 13.90
C VAL A 32 -5.41 -0.48 13.26
N VAL A 33 -6.12 0.48 13.86
CA VAL A 33 -6.13 1.86 13.38
C VAL A 33 -4.88 2.59 13.87
N ILE A 34 -4.07 3.10 12.94
CA ILE A 34 -2.83 3.83 13.23
C ILE A 34 -2.96 5.33 12.94
N PRO A 35 -2.12 6.18 13.56
CA PRO A 35 -2.13 7.62 13.28
C PRO A 35 -1.83 7.93 11.80
N VAL A 36 -2.46 8.99 11.28
CA VAL A 36 -2.27 9.44 9.89
C VAL A 36 -0.89 10.07 9.70
N ILE A 37 -0.49 10.94 10.63
CA ILE A 37 0.77 11.71 10.63
C ILE A 37 1.71 11.25 11.75
N MET A 38 2.98 11.66 11.70
CA MET A 38 3.96 11.41 12.78
C MET A 38 3.63 12.21 14.06
N PRO A 39 4.05 11.73 15.26
CA PRO A 39 4.82 10.50 15.53
C PRO A 39 3.95 9.22 15.55
N LYS A 40 4.55 8.08 15.20
CA LYS A 40 3.89 6.75 15.20
C LYS A 40 4.70 5.71 15.99
N PRO A 41 4.89 5.87 17.32
CA PRO A 41 5.80 5.03 18.10
C PRO A 41 5.44 3.53 18.05
N ASP A 42 4.15 3.19 17.98
CA ASP A 42 3.70 1.80 17.92
C ASP A 42 3.94 1.17 16.54
N VAL A 43 3.83 1.97 15.47
CA VAL A 43 4.21 1.54 14.13
C VAL A 43 5.70 1.30 14.07
N VAL A 44 6.51 2.24 14.58
CA VAL A 44 7.98 2.14 14.57
C VAL A 44 8.46 0.92 15.37
N ALA A 45 7.81 0.57 16.47
CA ALA A 45 8.14 -0.63 17.24
C ALA A 45 8.06 -1.92 16.38
N LEU A 46 7.11 -1.99 15.44
CA LEU A 46 6.94 -3.13 14.52
C LEU A 46 7.79 -2.98 13.26
N THR A 47 7.75 -1.83 12.60
CA THR A 47 8.32 -1.65 11.27
C THR A 47 9.79 -1.24 11.28
N GLY A 48 10.31 -0.79 12.43
CA GLY A 48 11.69 -0.30 12.57
C GLY A 48 11.98 1.02 11.84
N GLY A 49 10.95 1.78 11.47
CA GLY A 49 11.09 3.13 10.87
C GLY A 49 10.26 3.35 9.62
N TYR A 50 9.83 2.28 8.93
CA TYR A 50 8.94 2.41 7.78
C TYR A 50 7.60 3.01 8.21
N ARG A 51 7.30 4.21 7.69
CA ARG A 51 6.16 5.04 8.12
C ARG A 51 4.98 5.08 7.14
N LYS A 52 5.09 4.41 5.97
CA LYS A 52 3.97 4.32 5.01
C LYS A 52 2.90 3.34 5.53
N THR A 53 1.74 3.37 4.90
CA THR A 53 0.54 2.64 5.36
C THR A 53 -0.24 2.15 4.13
N PRO A 54 -0.75 0.91 4.12
CA PRO A 54 -0.79 -0.07 5.22
C PRO A 54 0.49 -0.91 5.35
N PHE A 55 0.55 -1.68 6.44
CA PHE A 55 1.40 -2.87 6.53
C PHE A 55 0.60 -4.02 7.15
N LEU A 56 0.94 -5.26 6.78
CA LEU A 56 0.31 -6.46 7.29
C LEU A 56 1.22 -7.11 8.34
N GLN A 57 0.65 -7.50 9.47
CA GLN A 57 1.33 -8.27 10.50
C GLN A 57 0.73 -9.68 10.55
N ILE A 58 1.61 -10.68 10.61
CA ILE A 58 1.27 -12.07 10.91
C ILE A 58 2.23 -12.55 12.00
N GLY A 59 1.76 -12.61 13.25
CA GLY A 59 2.65 -12.86 14.39
C GLY A 59 3.75 -11.79 14.50
N SER A 60 5.00 -12.19 14.29
CA SER A 60 6.20 -11.33 14.30
C SER A 60 6.78 -11.05 12.90
N ASP A 61 6.06 -11.42 11.85
CA ASP A 61 6.38 -11.09 10.46
C ASP A 61 5.59 -9.85 10.01
N ILE A 62 6.30 -8.83 9.55
CA ILE A 62 5.77 -7.50 9.21
C ILE A 62 5.99 -7.25 7.72
N TYR A 63 4.92 -7.29 6.93
CA TYR A 63 4.94 -7.11 5.48
C TYR A 63 4.60 -5.67 5.12
N CYS A 64 5.61 -4.93 4.70
CA CYS A 64 5.50 -3.56 4.24
C CYS A 64 5.14 -3.51 2.76
N ASP A 65 4.41 -2.46 2.36
CA ASP A 65 3.98 -2.16 0.99
C ASP A 65 2.81 -3.02 0.47
N SER A 66 1.83 -2.35 -0.15
CA SER A 66 0.62 -3.00 -0.66
C SER A 66 0.88 -4.06 -1.74
N ALA A 67 1.96 -3.93 -2.52
CA ALA A 67 2.31 -4.92 -3.54
C ALA A 67 2.74 -6.24 -2.89
N LEU A 68 3.58 -6.18 -1.85
CA LEU A 68 3.99 -7.37 -1.11
C LEU A 68 2.83 -7.96 -0.31
N ILE A 69 2.01 -7.11 0.33
CA ILE A 69 0.82 -7.59 1.05
C ILE A 69 -0.10 -8.37 0.12
N ALA A 70 -0.35 -7.87 -1.11
CA ALA A 70 -1.13 -8.61 -2.10
C ALA A 70 -0.52 -9.99 -2.42
N ASP A 71 0.79 -10.08 -2.58
CA ASP A 71 1.51 -11.33 -2.82
C ASP A 71 1.40 -12.30 -1.63
N VAL A 72 1.46 -11.80 -0.39
CA VAL A 72 1.27 -12.60 0.83
C VAL A 72 -0.16 -13.15 0.88
N LEU A 73 -1.17 -12.29 0.65
CA LEU A 73 -2.57 -12.71 0.66
C LEU A 73 -2.89 -13.70 -0.48
N GLU A 74 -2.24 -13.56 -1.64
CA GLU A 74 -2.31 -14.52 -2.75
C GLU A 74 -1.73 -15.88 -2.34
N ARG A 75 -0.58 -15.92 -1.66
CA ARG A 75 0.01 -17.18 -1.18
C ARG A 75 -0.87 -17.88 -0.14
N LEU A 76 -1.49 -17.11 0.77
CA LEU A 76 -2.35 -17.64 1.82
C LEU A 76 -3.71 -18.10 1.30
N ALA A 77 -4.26 -17.41 0.30
CA ALA A 77 -5.50 -17.77 -0.37
C ALA A 77 -5.36 -17.60 -1.90
N PRO A 78 -4.86 -18.63 -2.60
CA PRO A 78 -4.65 -18.57 -4.05
C PRO A 78 -5.94 -18.51 -4.88
N THR A 79 -7.10 -18.76 -4.26
CA THR A 79 -8.39 -18.72 -4.91
C THR A 79 -9.38 -17.91 -4.08
N PRO A 80 -10.04 -16.89 -4.65
CA PRO A 80 -9.86 -16.41 -6.03
C PRO A 80 -8.49 -15.70 -6.22
N THR A 81 -7.89 -15.89 -7.40
CA THR A 81 -6.53 -15.38 -7.71
C THR A 81 -6.53 -13.90 -8.05
N LEU A 82 -5.47 -13.19 -7.66
CA LEU A 82 -5.17 -11.82 -8.12
C LEU A 82 -4.40 -11.78 -9.46
N HIS A 83 -4.02 -12.95 -9.98
CA HIS A 83 -3.20 -13.09 -11.18
C HIS A 83 -3.84 -14.05 -12.19
N PRO A 84 -4.99 -13.69 -12.80
CA PRO A 84 -5.62 -14.53 -13.81
C PRO A 84 -4.63 -14.89 -14.94
N PRO A 85 -4.47 -16.17 -15.33
CA PRO A 85 -3.47 -16.63 -16.28
C PRO A 85 -3.48 -15.88 -17.62
N GLU A 86 -4.66 -15.48 -18.10
CA GLU A 86 -4.86 -14.73 -19.34
C GLU A 86 -4.22 -13.33 -19.33
N SER A 87 -3.86 -12.83 -18.16
CA SER A 87 -3.27 -11.50 -17.95
C SER A 87 -1.97 -11.54 -17.15
N ALA A 88 -1.43 -12.74 -16.91
CA ALA A 88 -0.19 -12.96 -16.18
C ALA A 88 0.94 -12.08 -16.76
N GLY A 89 1.71 -11.45 -15.88
CA GLY A 89 2.75 -10.49 -16.25
C GLY A 89 2.24 -9.07 -16.52
N LEU A 90 1.13 -8.89 -17.24
CA LEU A 90 0.56 -7.56 -17.49
C LEU A 90 -0.08 -6.94 -16.25
N THR A 91 -0.71 -7.76 -15.39
CA THR A 91 -1.37 -7.25 -14.17
C THR A 91 -0.41 -6.48 -13.27
N ARG A 92 0.84 -6.94 -13.14
CA ARG A 92 1.84 -6.29 -12.28
C ARG A 92 2.33 -4.98 -12.88
N ILE A 93 2.51 -4.93 -14.21
CA ILE A 93 2.93 -3.70 -14.90
C ILE A 93 1.85 -2.62 -14.75
N VAL A 94 0.59 -2.95 -15.00
CA VAL A 94 -0.52 -2.00 -14.84
C VAL A 94 -0.71 -1.63 -13.38
N ALA A 95 -0.60 -2.58 -12.44
CA ALA A 95 -0.63 -2.27 -11.02
C ALA A 95 0.45 -1.27 -10.61
N GLN A 96 1.69 -1.46 -11.06
CA GLN A 96 2.80 -0.56 -10.76
C GLN A 96 2.57 0.84 -11.34
N TRP A 97 2.10 0.96 -12.58
CA TRP A 97 1.70 2.24 -13.17
C TRP A 97 0.58 2.90 -12.36
N ALA A 98 -0.43 2.14 -11.97
CA ALA A 98 -1.57 2.65 -11.24
C ALA A 98 -1.17 3.15 -9.84
N ASP A 99 -0.37 2.38 -9.10
CA ASP A 99 0.13 2.71 -7.76
C ASP A 99 1.16 3.85 -7.75
N SER A 100 1.65 4.28 -8.92
CA SER A 100 2.62 5.38 -9.05
C SER A 100 2.07 6.55 -9.86
N SER A 101 2.04 6.46 -11.18
CA SER A 101 1.66 7.56 -12.08
C SER A 101 0.18 7.95 -11.94
N LEU A 102 -0.74 6.98 -11.96
CA LEU A 102 -2.17 7.28 -11.79
C LEU A 102 -2.43 7.82 -10.38
N PHE A 103 -1.83 7.22 -9.35
CA PHE A 103 -1.93 7.70 -7.98
C PHE A 103 -1.41 9.14 -7.82
N GLY A 104 -0.27 9.47 -8.43
CA GLY A 104 0.28 10.82 -8.44
C GLY A 104 -0.65 11.84 -9.11
N ALA A 105 -1.26 11.49 -10.24
CA ALA A 105 -2.26 12.33 -10.90
C ALA A 105 -3.53 12.51 -10.05
N ALA A 106 -4.02 11.43 -9.42
CA ALA A 106 -5.16 11.49 -8.50
C ALA A 106 -4.88 12.40 -7.30
N VAL A 107 -3.72 12.25 -6.65
CA VAL A 107 -3.29 13.10 -5.54
C VAL A 107 -3.18 14.56 -5.98
N GLY A 108 -2.51 14.86 -7.10
CA GLY A 108 -2.37 16.23 -7.58
C GLY A 108 -3.71 16.90 -7.91
N HIS A 109 -4.66 16.15 -8.47
CA HIS A 109 -6.02 16.62 -8.71
C HIS A 109 -6.81 16.86 -7.41
N ILE A 110 -6.71 15.95 -6.44
CA ILE A 110 -7.40 16.05 -5.14
C ILE A 110 -6.88 17.23 -4.33
N PHE A 111 -5.57 17.49 -4.35
CA PHE A 111 -4.94 18.56 -3.60
C PHE A 111 -4.90 19.91 -4.34
N GLN A 112 -5.73 20.09 -5.38
CA GLN A 112 -6.02 21.42 -5.91
C GLN A 112 -6.75 22.30 -4.87
N PRO A 113 -6.77 23.64 -5.01
CA PRO A 113 -7.31 24.55 -3.98
C PRO A 113 -8.71 24.17 -3.47
N THR A 114 -9.64 23.83 -4.38
CA THR A 114 -11.01 23.42 -4.02
C THR A 114 -11.03 22.12 -3.20
N GLY A 115 -10.19 21.15 -3.55
CA GLY A 115 -10.13 19.88 -2.84
C GLY A 115 -9.44 20.01 -1.48
N VAL A 116 -8.40 20.84 -1.37
CA VAL A 116 -7.79 21.22 -0.07
C VAL A 116 -8.81 21.88 0.84
N GLN A 117 -9.57 22.85 0.32
CA GLN A 117 -10.64 23.51 1.09
C GLN A 117 -11.70 22.50 1.56
N SER A 118 -12.09 21.55 0.71
CA SER A 118 -13.06 20.51 1.08
C SER A 118 -12.52 19.55 2.14
N LEU A 119 -11.26 19.13 2.03
CA LEU A 119 -10.65 18.16 2.94
C LEU A 119 -10.31 18.76 4.31
N PHE A 120 -9.85 20.01 4.32
CA PHE A 120 -9.23 20.59 5.50
C PHE A 120 -9.93 21.84 6.01
N GLY A 121 -10.83 22.45 5.25
CA GLY A 121 -11.45 23.74 5.60
C GLY A 121 -12.31 23.72 6.87
N HIS A 122 -12.68 22.54 7.37
CA HIS A 122 -13.41 22.35 8.61
C HIS A 122 -12.49 22.04 9.81
N LEU A 123 -11.19 21.87 9.58
CA LEU A 123 -10.21 21.55 10.62
C LEU A 123 -9.54 22.82 11.16
N PRO A 124 -9.10 22.81 12.42
CA PRO A 124 -8.30 23.90 12.97
C PRO A 124 -7.01 24.13 12.16
N PRO A 125 -6.57 25.39 11.93
CA PRO A 125 -5.40 25.69 11.12
C PRO A 125 -4.12 24.94 11.52
N GLU A 126 -3.93 24.69 12.82
CA GLU A 126 -2.81 23.92 13.35
C GLU A 126 -2.80 22.45 12.87
N HIS A 127 -3.97 21.83 12.74
CA HIS A 127 -4.08 20.46 12.23
C HIS A 127 -3.78 20.40 10.73
N ILE A 128 -4.24 21.39 9.96
CA ILE A 128 -3.92 21.52 8.54
C ILE A 128 -2.41 21.69 8.35
N LYS A 129 -1.81 22.61 9.12
CA LYS A 129 -0.37 22.86 9.10
C LYS A 129 0.44 21.62 9.47
N ALA A 130 0.05 20.89 10.50
CA ALA A 130 0.70 19.65 10.91
C ALA A 130 0.61 18.57 9.82
N PHE A 131 -0.55 18.41 9.19
CA PHE A 131 -0.73 17.48 8.08
C PHE A 131 0.14 17.84 6.87
N LEU A 132 0.11 19.10 6.43
CA LEU A 132 0.93 19.55 5.30
C LEU A 132 2.43 19.41 5.59
N ALA A 133 2.86 19.72 6.82
CA ALA A 133 4.25 19.54 7.23
C ALA A 133 4.67 18.05 7.23
N ASP A 134 3.82 17.15 7.73
CA ASP A 134 4.07 15.70 7.70
C ASP A 134 4.18 15.18 6.26
N ARG A 135 3.29 15.61 5.37
CA ARG A 135 3.34 15.24 3.94
C ARG A 135 4.56 15.81 3.24
N ALA A 136 4.96 17.03 3.55
CA ALA A 136 6.19 17.62 3.03
C ALA A 136 7.43 16.84 3.51
N ALA A 137 7.47 16.46 4.78
CA ALA A 137 8.56 15.65 5.34
C ALA A 137 8.59 14.23 4.75
N LEU A 138 7.43 13.59 4.53
CA LEU A 138 7.31 12.29 3.90
C LEU A 138 7.82 12.31 2.44
N SER A 139 7.54 13.39 1.72
CA SER A 139 7.99 13.61 0.34
C SER A 139 9.40 14.21 0.24
N ALA A 140 10.06 14.47 1.37
CA ALA A 140 11.42 15.02 1.36
C ALA A 140 12.38 14.02 0.69
N GLY A 141 13.10 14.50 -0.33
CA GLY A 141 13.98 13.66 -1.14
C GLY A 141 13.24 12.67 -2.04
N ALA A 142 11.95 12.89 -2.34
CA ALA A 142 11.22 12.08 -3.29
C ALA A 142 11.88 12.09 -4.68
N SER A 143 11.84 10.95 -5.38
CA SER A 143 12.52 10.77 -6.68
C SER A 143 11.85 11.46 -7.86
N SER A 144 10.61 11.91 -7.69
CA SER A 144 9.92 12.78 -8.62
C SER A 144 9.33 13.97 -7.86
N PRO A 145 9.37 15.19 -8.40
CA PRO A 145 8.54 16.26 -7.88
C PRO A 145 7.07 15.84 -7.95
N GLY A 146 6.27 16.33 -6.98
CA GLY A 146 4.82 16.23 -7.09
C GLY A 146 4.34 16.90 -8.37
N MET A 147 3.28 16.37 -8.98
CA MET A 147 2.72 16.94 -10.20
C MET A 147 1.99 18.26 -9.86
N ASN A 148 2.15 19.28 -10.70
CA ASN A 148 1.36 20.50 -10.56
C ASN A 148 -0.14 20.15 -10.65
N PRO A 149 -1.04 20.78 -9.85
CA PRO A 149 -2.46 20.40 -9.82
C PRO A 149 -3.19 20.49 -11.16
N GLN A 150 -2.86 21.46 -12.02
CA GLN A 150 -3.44 21.59 -13.35
C GLN A 150 -2.96 20.47 -14.28
N GLU A 151 -1.66 20.17 -14.27
CA GLU A 151 -1.08 19.04 -15.02
C GLU A 151 -1.65 17.70 -14.54
N ALA A 152 -1.81 17.54 -13.22
CA ALA A 152 -2.40 16.36 -12.60
C ALA A 152 -3.85 16.15 -13.01
N THR A 153 -4.63 17.23 -13.07
CA THR A 153 -6.01 17.19 -13.57
C THR A 153 -6.06 16.80 -15.06
N GLY A 154 -5.15 17.34 -15.88
CA GLY A 154 -5.04 16.97 -17.29
C GLY A 154 -4.66 15.50 -17.49
N ALA A 155 -3.65 15.03 -16.78
CA ALA A 155 -3.19 13.64 -16.81
C ALA A 155 -4.28 12.67 -16.32
N LEU A 156 -4.95 12.99 -15.20
CA LEU A 156 -6.03 12.18 -14.67
C LEU A 156 -7.18 12.07 -15.69
N ARG A 157 -7.57 13.16 -16.35
CA ARG A 157 -8.59 13.12 -17.40
C ARG A 157 -8.20 12.18 -18.55
N LEU A 158 -6.96 12.23 -19.01
CA LEU A 158 -6.47 11.32 -20.07
C LEU A 158 -6.48 9.86 -19.62
N TYR A 159 -6.05 9.58 -18.38
CA TYR A 159 -6.11 8.22 -17.83
C TYR A 159 -7.54 7.72 -17.67
N LEU A 160 -8.47 8.58 -17.22
CA LEU A 160 -9.89 8.25 -17.13
C LEU A 160 -10.46 7.90 -18.51
N GLN A 161 -10.15 8.68 -19.55
CA GLN A 161 -10.56 8.37 -20.93
C GLN A 161 -10.02 7.02 -21.42
N GLN A 162 -8.75 6.70 -21.13
CA GLN A 162 -8.14 5.42 -21.48
C GLN A 162 -8.78 4.24 -20.75
N LEU A 163 -9.05 4.40 -19.45
CA LEU A 163 -9.72 3.39 -18.64
C LEU A 163 -11.17 3.19 -19.07
N ASP A 164 -11.89 4.27 -19.38
CA ASP A 164 -13.27 4.22 -19.84
C ASP A 164 -13.36 3.52 -21.21
N ALA A 165 -12.49 3.88 -22.15
CA ALA A 165 -12.36 3.20 -23.44
C ALA A 165 -12.02 1.71 -23.27
N ARG A 166 -11.20 1.36 -22.28
CA ARG A 166 -10.86 -0.04 -21.97
C ARG A 166 -12.07 -0.83 -21.47
N LEU A 167 -13.01 -0.20 -20.79
CA LEU A 167 -14.20 -0.82 -20.20
C LEU A 167 -15.44 -0.70 -21.11
N ALA A 168 -15.34 0.02 -22.23
CA ALA A 168 -16.46 0.35 -23.10
C ALA A 168 -17.06 -0.85 -23.86
N ASP A 169 -16.34 -1.97 -23.95
CA ASP A 169 -16.86 -3.19 -24.58
C ASP A 169 -17.70 -4.08 -23.63
N GLY A 170 -18.03 -3.55 -22.44
CA GLY A 170 -18.88 -4.21 -21.46
C GLY A 170 -18.17 -5.22 -20.57
N ARG A 171 -16.83 -5.37 -20.69
CA ARG A 171 -16.06 -6.20 -19.76
C ARG A 171 -16.19 -5.69 -18.31
N PRO A 172 -16.25 -6.59 -17.30
CA PRO A 172 -16.35 -6.15 -15.91
C PRO A 172 -15.02 -5.61 -15.35
N TRP A 173 -13.88 -6.12 -15.83
CA TRP A 173 -12.55 -5.81 -15.30
C TRP A 173 -11.55 -5.49 -16.41
N LEU A 174 -10.44 -4.85 -16.06
CA LEU A 174 -9.45 -4.34 -17.01
C LEU A 174 -8.89 -5.43 -17.93
N PHE A 175 -8.80 -6.66 -17.45
CA PHE A 175 -8.21 -7.77 -18.20
C PHE A 175 -9.17 -8.88 -18.61
N GLY A 176 -10.45 -8.80 -18.26
CA GLY A 176 -11.42 -9.80 -18.68
C GLY A 176 -12.57 -9.96 -17.69
N GLN A 177 -12.93 -11.22 -17.44
CA GLN A 177 -14.10 -11.59 -16.61
C GLN A 177 -13.77 -11.71 -15.13
N ALA A 178 -12.51 -11.96 -14.77
CA ALA A 178 -12.04 -11.97 -13.39
C ALA A 178 -11.30 -10.67 -13.04
N PRO A 179 -11.47 -10.14 -11.81
CA PRO A 179 -10.65 -9.04 -11.34
C PRO A 179 -9.21 -9.52 -11.13
N SER A 180 -8.27 -8.60 -11.26
CA SER A 180 -6.85 -8.84 -11.08
C SER A 180 -6.23 -7.78 -10.17
N LEU A 181 -4.97 -7.97 -9.74
CA LEU A 181 -4.22 -6.97 -8.97
C LEU A 181 -4.26 -5.58 -9.60
N ALA A 182 -4.25 -5.49 -10.94
CA ALA A 182 -4.33 -4.22 -11.65
C ALA A 182 -5.63 -3.46 -11.35
N ASP A 183 -6.76 -4.17 -11.27
CA ASP A 183 -8.05 -3.59 -10.95
C ASP A 183 -8.03 -2.97 -9.54
N PHE A 184 -7.48 -3.68 -8.55
CA PHE A 184 -7.35 -3.16 -7.18
C PHE A 184 -6.44 -1.94 -7.11
N SER A 185 -5.33 -1.93 -7.86
CA SER A 185 -4.42 -0.79 -7.95
C SER A 185 -5.04 0.43 -8.66
N VAL A 186 -5.89 0.24 -9.67
CA VAL A 186 -6.63 1.35 -10.30
C VAL A 186 -7.75 1.83 -9.39
N TYR A 187 -8.49 0.90 -8.77
CA TYR A 187 -9.64 1.19 -7.93
C TYR A 187 -9.30 2.16 -6.80
N HIS A 188 -8.23 1.92 -6.02
CA HIS A 188 -7.97 2.79 -4.87
C HIS A 188 -7.62 4.24 -5.24
N CYS A 189 -6.97 4.44 -6.39
CA CYS A 189 -6.70 5.78 -6.94
C CYS A 189 -8.01 6.52 -7.24
N LEU A 190 -8.95 5.83 -7.89
CA LEU A 190 -10.23 6.39 -8.30
C LEU A 190 -11.20 6.54 -7.12
N TRP A 191 -11.19 5.58 -6.19
CA TRP A 191 -11.89 5.66 -4.92
C TRP A 191 -11.47 6.92 -4.16
N PHE A 192 -10.18 7.25 -4.13
CA PHE A 192 -9.69 8.45 -3.44
C PHE A 192 -10.28 9.73 -4.04
N VAL A 193 -10.33 9.81 -5.38
CA VAL A 193 -10.99 10.92 -6.08
C VAL A 193 -12.48 10.97 -5.74
N GLN A 194 -13.16 9.82 -5.69
CA GLN A 194 -14.58 9.70 -5.36
C GLN A 194 -14.90 10.14 -3.91
N GLN A 195 -13.95 10.01 -2.98
CA GLN A 195 -14.13 10.44 -1.59
C GLN A 195 -14.17 11.98 -1.45
N VAL A 196 -13.51 12.72 -2.34
CA VAL A 196 -13.44 14.19 -2.26
C VAL A 196 -14.51 14.82 -3.15
N LYS A 197 -15.73 14.90 -2.61
CA LYS A 197 -16.95 15.30 -3.37
C LYS A 197 -16.82 16.63 -4.12
N ALA A 198 -16.06 17.58 -3.60
CA ALA A 198 -15.87 18.88 -4.24
C ALA A 198 -15.11 18.81 -5.58
N VAL A 199 -14.38 17.72 -5.85
CA VAL A 199 -13.59 17.54 -7.08
C VAL A 199 -13.91 16.22 -7.80
N SER A 200 -14.73 15.34 -7.22
CA SER A 200 -15.05 14.03 -7.80
C SER A 200 -15.81 14.09 -9.13
N GLY A 201 -16.32 15.25 -9.53
CA GLY A 201 -17.06 15.44 -10.79
C GLY A 201 -16.24 15.12 -12.04
N ILE A 202 -14.91 15.06 -11.96
CA ILE A 202 -14.06 14.59 -13.08
C ILE A 202 -14.40 13.14 -13.50
N LEU A 203 -14.93 12.33 -12.57
CA LEU A 203 -15.35 10.95 -12.86
C LEU A 203 -16.63 10.88 -13.69
N ASP A 204 -17.42 11.95 -13.75
CA ASP A 204 -18.69 11.98 -14.50
C ASP A 204 -18.48 11.94 -16.02
N GLU A 205 -17.27 12.30 -16.48
CA GLU A 205 -16.83 12.18 -17.88
C GLU A 205 -16.53 10.72 -18.29
N SER A 206 -16.64 9.74 -17.37
CA SER A 206 -16.24 8.33 -17.60
C SER A 206 -17.23 7.34 -16.97
N PRO A 207 -18.37 7.07 -17.63
CA PRO A 207 -19.47 6.27 -17.06
C PRO A 207 -19.10 4.79 -16.84
N HIS A 208 -18.25 4.20 -17.68
CA HIS A 208 -17.80 2.81 -17.51
C HIS A 208 -16.86 2.70 -16.32
N VAL A 209 -16.03 3.73 -16.10
CA VAL A 209 -15.18 3.84 -14.91
C VAL A 209 -16.01 3.95 -13.63
N LYS A 210 -17.09 4.75 -13.61
CA LYS A 210 -17.99 4.80 -12.45
C LYS A 210 -18.60 3.43 -12.15
N SER A 211 -19.09 2.75 -13.19
CA SER A 211 -19.61 1.39 -13.06
C SER A 211 -18.55 0.40 -12.55
N PHE A 212 -17.29 0.58 -12.95
CA PHE A 212 -16.16 -0.20 -12.44
C PHE A 212 -15.91 0.04 -10.95
N ILE A 213 -15.93 1.29 -10.48
CA ILE A 213 -15.78 1.62 -9.06
C ILE A 213 -16.94 1.00 -8.25
N ASP A 214 -18.17 1.08 -8.75
CA ASP A 214 -19.34 0.56 -8.05
C ASP A 214 -19.29 -0.97 -7.89
N ARG A 215 -18.72 -1.70 -8.88
CA ARG A 215 -18.52 -3.15 -8.78
C ARG A 215 -17.64 -3.56 -7.59
N PHE A 216 -16.66 -2.74 -7.19
CA PHE A 216 -15.82 -3.06 -6.03
C PHE A 216 -16.58 -3.11 -4.71
N GLN A 217 -17.70 -2.39 -4.60
CA GLN A 217 -18.53 -2.42 -3.39
C GLN A 217 -19.07 -3.83 -3.11
N THR A 218 -19.21 -4.66 -4.16
CA THR A 218 -19.71 -6.04 -4.05
C THR A 218 -18.75 -6.99 -3.35
N PHE A 219 -17.44 -6.70 -3.34
CA PHE A 219 -16.47 -7.50 -2.59
C PHE A 219 -16.58 -7.29 -1.09
N GLY A 220 -17.12 -6.15 -0.66
CA GLY A 220 -17.09 -5.73 0.74
C GLY A 220 -15.67 -5.65 1.29
N GLN A 221 -15.56 -5.56 2.62
CA GLN A 221 -14.27 -5.56 3.33
C GLN A 221 -14.29 -6.54 4.52
N GLY A 222 -15.31 -7.39 4.58
CA GLY A 222 -15.63 -8.19 5.77
C GLY A 222 -16.09 -7.33 6.95
N ALA A 223 -16.10 -7.92 8.13
CA ALA A 223 -16.35 -7.26 9.41
C ALA A 223 -15.15 -7.54 10.33
N PRO A 224 -14.05 -6.78 10.20
CA PRO A 224 -12.85 -7.05 10.98
C PRO A 224 -13.06 -6.73 12.45
N GLU A 225 -12.56 -7.63 13.31
CA GLU A 225 -12.42 -7.34 14.73
C GLU A 225 -11.40 -6.20 14.93
N GLN A 226 -11.64 -5.35 15.92
CA GLN A 226 -10.73 -4.25 16.25
C GLN A 226 -9.70 -4.73 17.27
N LEU A 227 -8.46 -4.28 17.11
CA LEU A 227 -7.36 -4.55 18.04
C LEU A 227 -6.57 -3.26 18.26
N SER A 228 -6.14 -3.04 19.49
CA SER A 228 -5.26 -1.91 19.79
C SER A 228 -3.85 -2.14 19.23
N SER A 229 -3.13 -1.05 18.97
CA SER A 229 -1.73 -1.11 18.52
C SER A 229 -0.81 -1.75 19.56
N THR A 230 -1.10 -1.57 20.85
CA THR A 230 -0.34 -2.19 21.96
C THR A 230 -0.56 -3.70 22.05
N GLU A 231 -1.78 -4.18 21.83
CA GLU A 231 -2.07 -5.62 21.76
C GLU A 231 -1.40 -6.26 20.53
N ALA A 232 -1.39 -5.56 19.39
CA ALA A 232 -0.69 -6.02 18.19
C ALA A 232 0.83 -6.18 18.44
N ILE A 233 1.45 -5.26 19.17
CA ILE A 233 2.85 -5.37 19.63
C ILE A 233 3.03 -6.57 20.57
N ALA A 234 2.11 -6.79 21.50
CA ALA A 234 2.15 -7.93 22.41
C ALA A 234 1.97 -9.28 21.68
N ILE A 235 1.25 -9.31 20.54
CA ILE A 235 1.18 -10.48 19.66
C ILE A 235 2.55 -10.74 19.03
N ALA A 236 3.21 -9.71 18.49
CA ALA A 236 4.54 -9.83 17.92
C ALA A 236 5.57 -10.32 18.97
N ALA A 237 5.58 -9.72 20.17
CA ALA A 237 6.52 -10.05 21.23
C ALA A 237 6.42 -11.49 21.76
N ARG A 238 5.23 -12.10 21.66
CA ARG A 238 4.99 -13.51 22.02
C ARG A 238 5.27 -14.46 20.87
N GLY A 239 5.31 -13.94 19.64
CA GLY A 239 5.58 -14.69 18.43
C GLY A 239 7.06 -15.06 18.30
N ARG A 240 7.33 -15.96 17.36
CA ARG A 240 8.65 -16.16 16.76
C ARG A 240 8.48 -16.04 15.27
N PRO A 241 9.41 -15.40 14.55
CA PRO A 241 9.25 -15.28 13.11
C PRO A 241 9.17 -16.63 12.43
N GLU A 242 8.40 -16.70 11.35
CA GLU A 242 8.25 -17.94 10.61
C GLU A 242 9.63 -18.45 10.14
N PRO A 243 9.91 -19.76 10.26
CA PRO A 243 11.15 -20.33 9.75
C PRO A 243 11.29 -20.00 8.27
N LEU A 244 12.36 -19.31 7.92
CA LEU A 244 12.67 -19.05 6.52
C LEU A 244 13.02 -20.38 5.86
N ALA A 245 12.26 -20.77 4.84
CA ALA A 245 12.58 -21.95 4.04
C ALA A 245 13.99 -21.81 3.46
N ASP A 246 14.69 -22.94 3.31
CA ASP A 246 16.06 -23.01 2.80
C ASP A 246 16.08 -22.82 1.27
N GLU A 247 15.64 -21.63 0.86
CA GLU A 247 15.58 -21.20 -0.53
C GLU A 247 16.86 -20.47 -0.93
N PRO A 248 17.24 -20.51 -2.22
CA PRO A 248 18.40 -19.80 -2.72
C PRO A 248 18.31 -18.30 -2.38
N PHE A 249 19.35 -17.80 -1.72
CA PHE A 249 19.48 -16.39 -1.42
C PHE A 249 19.93 -15.66 -2.69
N VAL A 250 19.03 -14.88 -3.28
CA VAL A 250 19.34 -14.08 -4.46
C VAL A 250 20.26 -12.93 -4.05
N GLU A 251 21.55 -13.06 -4.39
CA GLU A 251 22.58 -12.05 -4.19
C GLU A 251 22.09 -10.68 -4.70
N GLN A 252 22.32 -9.62 -3.91
CA GLN A 252 21.98 -8.25 -4.28
C GLN A 252 23.13 -7.31 -3.90
N GLN A 253 23.79 -6.74 -4.91
CA GLN A 253 24.79 -5.68 -4.73
C GLN A 253 26.01 -6.08 -3.87
N GLY A 254 26.41 -7.35 -3.92
CA GLY A 254 27.47 -7.92 -3.09
C GLY A 254 27.06 -8.22 -1.64
N LEU A 255 25.77 -8.14 -1.29
CA LEU A 255 25.28 -8.34 0.08
C LEU A 255 24.87 -9.79 0.30
N ALA A 256 25.58 -10.46 1.22
CA ALA A 256 25.29 -11.83 1.62
C ALA A 256 24.21 -11.91 2.70
N LYS A 257 23.61 -13.10 2.85
CA LYS A 257 22.77 -13.46 4.00
C LYS A 257 23.56 -13.24 5.30
N GLY A 258 22.94 -12.63 6.30
CA GLY A 258 23.56 -12.27 7.58
C GLY A 258 24.20 -10.88 7.61
N ALA A 259 24.35 -10.19 6.47
CA ALA A 259 24.92 -8.83 6.46
C ALA A 259 24.01 -7.83 7.19
N ARG A 260 24.58 -6.85 7.89
CA ARG A 260 23.81 -5.71 8.40
C ARG A 260 23.51 -4.74 7.28
N VAL A 261 22.23 -4.43 7.08
CA VAL A 261 21.74 -3.62 5.97
C VAL A 261 20.70 -2.61 6.42
N LYS A 262 20.53 -1.58 5.60
CA LYS A 262 19.42 -0.63 5.65
C LYS A 262 18.55 -0.80 4.42
N VAL A 263 17.25 -1.01 4.63
CA VAL A 263 16.24 -1.08 3.57
C VAL A 263 15.44 0.23 3.60
N SER A 264 15.25 0.87 2.45
CA SER A 264 14.45 2.10 2.34
C SER A 264 13.69 2.12 1.02
N ALA A 265 12.54 2.78 1.01
CA ALA A 265 11.82 3.05 -0.23
C ALA A 265 12.67 3.96 -1.15
N THR A 266 12.52 3.81 -2.46
CA THR A 266 13.27 4.59 -3.46
C THR A 266 12.47 5.77 -4.01
N ASP A 267 11.17 5.82 -3.80
CA ASP A 267 10.26 6.83 -4.34
C ASP A 267 10.05 8.00 -3.36
N TYR A 268 9.46 7.76 -2.18
CA TYR A 268 9.17 8.70 -1.09
C TYR A 268 9.11 7.94 0.24
N GLY A 269 9.07 8.63 1.38
CA GLY A 269 9.07 7.98 2.70
C GLY A 269 10.29 7.08 2.88
N LYS A 270 11.47 7.64 2.59
CA LYS A 270 12.75 6.93 2.47
C LYS A 270 13.40 6.61 3.83
N ASP A 271 12.63 6.55 4.90
CA ASP A 271 13.11 6.22 6.24
C ASP A 271 13.79 4.83 6.23
N PRO A 272 15.07 4.73 6.56
CA PRO A 272 15.77 3.47 6.53
C PRO A 272 15.35 2.58 7.69
N VAL A 273 15.08 1.31 7.39
CA VAL A 273 14.90 0.26 8.39
C VAL A 273 16.17 -0.58 8.42
N GLU A 274 16.79 -0.67 9.59
CA GLU A 274 18.03 -1.40 9.77
C GLU A 274 17.79 -2.80 10.36
N GLY A 275 18.50 -3.80 9.83
CA GLY A 275 18.44 -5.16 10.32
C GLY A 275 19.52 -6.06 9.72
N GLU A 276 19.52 -7.33 10.13
CA GLU A 276 20.31 -8.39 9.52
C GLU A 276 19.58 -8.90 8.27
N PHE A 277 20.25 -9.01 7.13
CA PHE A 277 19.65 -9.42 5.86
C PHE A 277 19.46 -10.94 5.81
N VAL A 278 18.23 -11.42 5.92
CA VAL A 278 17.96 -12.84 6.16
C VAL A 278 17.22 -13.53 5.02
N LEU A 279 16.49 -12.77 4.21
CA LEU A 279 15.73 -13.28 3.07
C LEU A 279 15.94 -12.41 1.85
N SER A 280 16.18 -13.05 0.71
CA SER A 280 16.34 -12.38 -0.57
C SER A 280 15.85 -13.29 -1.69
N ARG A 281 14.66 -13.02 -2.22
CA ARG A 281 13.96 -13.81 -3.25
C ARG A 281 13.53 -12.90 -4.41
N PRO A 282 13.10 -13.42 -5.58
CA PRO A 282 12.83 -12.57 -6.76
C PRO A 282 11.89 -11.38 -6.55
N ASN A 283 10.94 -11.45 -5.62
CA ASN A 283 9.98 -10.37 -5.35
C ASN A 283 9.98 -9.87 -3.90
N GLU A 284 10.84 -10.40 -3.02
CA GLU A 284 10.75 -10.17 -1.57
C GLU A 284 12.14 -10.11 -0.92
N LEU A 285 12.29 -9.19 0.03
CA LEU A 285 13.46 -8.98 0.86
C LEU A 285 13.01 -8.97 2.31
N ALA A 286 13.79 -9.56 3.22
CA ALA A 286 13.49 -9.43 4.64
C ALA A 286 14.73 -9.20 5.48
N ILE A 287 14.55 -8.39 6.52
CA ILE A 287 15.55 -8.14 7.54
C ILE A 287 15.06 -8.60 8.91
N ARG A 288 15.96 -9.17 9.70
CA ARG A 288 15.74 -9.45 11.12
C ARG A 288 16.15 -8.26 11.95
N ARG A 289 15.26 -7.84 12.85
CA ARG A 289 15.54 -6.81 13.85
C ARG A 289 14.99 -7.19 15.22
N THR A 290 15.46 -6.50 16.24
CA THR A 290 14.97 -6.64 17.61
C THR A 290 14.47 -5.29 18.09
N ASP A 291 13.31 -5.29 18.72
CA ASP A 291 12.70 -4.14 19.34
C ASP A 291 12.47 -4.41 20.84
N ALA A 292 12.65 -3.39 21.68
CA ALA A 292 12.48 -3.53 23.13
C ALA A 292 11.03 -3.89 23.53
N ARG A 293 10.03 -3.49 22.72
CA ARG A 293 8.61 -3.70 22.99
C ARG A 293 8.06 -4.91 22.22
N ALA A 294 8.55 -5.13 21.01
CA ALA A 294 8.00 -6.13 20.08
C ALA A 294 8.85 -7.40 19.93
N GLY A 295 10.03 -7.48 20.55
CA GLY A 295 10.89 -8.67 20.48
C GLY A 295 11.60 -8.81 19.13
N GLU A 296 11.86 -10.06 18.71
CA GLU A 296 12.44 -10.35 17.40
C GLU A 296 11.37 -10.29 16.31
N LEU A 297 11.69 -9.59 15.22
CA LEU A 297 10.80 -9.35 14.10
C LEU A 297 11.51 -9.65 12.78
N LEU A 298 10.75 -10.13 11.80
CA LEU A 298 11.13 -10.08 10.40
C LEU A 298 10.32 -8.98 9.71
N VAL A 299 11.02 -8.03 9.09
CA VAL A 299 10.37 -6.96 8.32
C VAL A 299 10.65 -7.21 6.85
N HIS A 300 9.58 -7.44 6.11
CA HIS A 300 9.59 -7.82 4.70
C HIS A 300 9.22 -6.62 3.82
N PHE A 301 9.88 -6.54 2.67
CA PHE A 301 9.71 -5.48 1.67
C PHE A 301 9.71 -6.08 0.27
N PRO A 302 8.93 -5.53 -0.69
CA PRO A 302 9.11 -5.90 -2.09
C PRO A 302 10.45 -5.40 -2.60
N ARG A 303 11.00 -6.05 -3.63
CA ARG A 303 12.22 -5.57 -4.28
C ARG A 303 12.01 -4.29 -5.08
N ILE A 304 10.94 -4.25 -5.87
CA ILE A 304 10.61 -3.09 -6.69
C ILE A 304 10.16 -1.95 -5.76
N GLY A 305 10.75 -0.77 -5.94
CA GLY A 305 10.45 0.40 -5.11
C GLY A 305 11.26 0.50 -3.80
N PHE A 306 12.16 -0.44 -3.54
CA PHE A 306 13.03 -0.43 -2.37
C PHE A 306 14.49 -0.64 -2.75
N GLN A 307 15.38 -0.11 -1.92
CA GLN A 307 16.82 -0.31 -2.03
C GLN A 307 17.35 -0.92 -0.74
N VAL A 308 18.36 -1.78 -0.88
CA VAL A 308 19.12 -2.36 0.23
C VAL A 308 20.54 -1.80 0.13
N ARG A 309 21.10 -1.33 1.24
CA ARG A 309 22.49 -0.87 1.33
C ARG A 309 23.14 -1.46 2.57
N ALA A 310 24.46 -1.66 2.55
CA ALA A 310 25.20 -2.01 3.77
C ALA A 310 24.96 -0.95 4.86
N ALA A 311 24.74 -1.40 6.09
CA ALA A 311 24.82 -0.53 7.24
C ALA A 311 26.31 -0.26 7.52
N GLN A 312 26.69 1.01 7.56
CA GLN A 312 28.01 1.43 8.07
C GLN A 312 28.06 1.25 9.59
#